data_AF-A0A727H341-F1
#
_entry.id   AF-A0A727H341-F1
#
_cell.length_a   1.000
_cell.length_b   1.000
_cell.length_c   1.000
_cell.angle_alpha   90.00
_cell.angle_beta   90.00
_cell.angle_gamma   90.00
#
_symmetry.space_group_name_H-M   'P 1'
#
loop_
_entity.id
_entity.type
_entity.pdbx_description
1 polymer ?
#
loop_
_entity_poly.entity_id
_entity_poly.type
_entity_poly.pdbx_seq_one_letter_code
_entity_poly.pdbx_strand_id
1 'polypeptide(L)'
;VKRIKDALCIESKERILYPQNLSRDNLKQMARYVNNTYVHYSGNCVLLSACLHYNIHHRQDILSSKNTASPTVGLDSAIVDKIIFGHELNQSYCLNSIDEVEKEILNRYDIKRESSFIISAENYIAPIIGECRHDFNAVVICEYDKKPYVQFIDSWKTSNILPSLQEIKKHFSSSGEFYVRAYDEKHD
;
A
#
# COMPACT_ATOMS: atom_id res chain seq x y z
N VAL A 1 -18.13 6.61 1.07
CA VAL A 1 -17.92 7.78 0.18
C VAL A 1 -17.66 9.09 0.93
N LYS A 2 -18.60 9.66 1.71
CA LYS A 2 -18.39 10.97 2.38
C LYS A 2 -17.10 11.05 3.23
N ARG A 3 -16.82 10.01 4.04
CA ARG A 3 -15.57 9.91 4.81
C ARG A 3 -14.30 9.99 3.95
N ILE A 4 -14.32 9.37 2.76
CA ILE A 4 -13.20 9.42 1.81
C ILE A 4 -13.05 10.84 1.28
N LYS A 5 -14.15 11.48 0.87
CA LYS A 5 -14.15 12.87 0.40
C LYS A 5 -13.59 13.84 1.46
N ASP A 6 -13.98 13.68 2.72
CA ASP A 6 -13.53 14.56 3.80
C ASP A 6 -12.04 14.35 4.15
N ALA A 7 -11.53 13.13 3.94
CA ALA A 7 -10.16 12.74 4.23
C ALA A 7 -9.16 12.99 3.08
N LEU A 8 -9.59 12.82 1.83
CA LEU A 8 -8.71 12.81 0.66
C LEU A 8 -8.29 14.24 0.28
N CYS A 9 -6.98 14.44 0.14
CA CYS A 9 -6.38 15.65 -0.40
C CYS A 9 -5.80 15.34 -1.78
N ILE A 10 -6.04 16.22 -2.75
CA ILE A 10 -5.57 16.07 -4.14
C ILE A 10 -4.71 17.28 -4.48
N GLU A 11 -3.44 17.02 -4.80
CA GLU A 11 -2.51 18.01 -5.35
C GLU A 11 -2.44 17.86 -6.87
N SER A 12 -2.92 18.88 -7.59
CA SER A 12 -3.00 18.88 -9.05
C SER A 12 -1.94 19.74 -9.73
N LYS A 13 -1.09 20.43 -8.96
CA LYS A 13 -0.01 21.23 -9.54
C LYS A 13 1.03 20.32 -10.18
N GLU A 14 1.41 20.63 -11.41
CA GLU A 14 2.49 19.95 -12.12
C GLU A 14 3.81 20.10 -11.36
N ARG A 15 4.48 18.97 -11.11
CA ARG A 15 5.73 18.88 -10.34
C ARG A 15 6.66 17.90 -11.04
N ILE A 16 7.94 17.94 -10.66
CA ILE A 16 8.93 16.97 -11.13
C ILE A 16 8.49 15.58 -10.66
N LEU A 17 8.38 14.65 -11.62
CA LEU A 17 8.03 13.26 -11.36
C LEU A 17 9.17 12.54 -10.64
N TYR A 18 8.81 11.55 -9.83
CA TYR A 18 9.77 10.56 -9.35
C TYR A 18 10.36 9.76 -10.53
N PRO A 19 11.59 9.24 -10.39
CA PRO A 19 12.19 8.40 -11.42
C PRO A 19 11.35 7.16 -11.74
N GLN A 20 11.45 6.67 -12.98
CA GLN A 20 10.76 5.45 -13.40
C GLN A 20 11.19 4.23 -12.58
N ASN A 21 12.50 4.11 -12.34
CA ASN A 21 13.06 3.14 -11.39
C ASN A 21 13.15 3.79 -10.00
N LEU A 22 12.17 3.48 -9.15
CA LEU A 22 12.04 4.05 -7.81
C LEU A 22 13.13 3.50 -6.89
N SER A 23 13.80 4.40 -6.17
CA SER A 23 14.69 4.03 -5.08
C SER A 23 13.91 3.79 -3.79
N ARG A 24 14.53 3.10 -2.83
CA ARG A 24 13.98 2.92 -1.48
C ARG A 24 13.69 4.26 -0.78
N ASP A 25 14.52 5.28 -1.01
CA ASP A 25 14.30 6.61 -0.45
C ASP A 25 13.12 7.35 -1.09
N ASN A 26 12.86 7.14 -2.38
CA ASN A 26 11.66 7.67 -3.03
C ASN A 26 10.40 7.06 -2.39
N LEU A 27 10.37 5.74 -2.18
CA LEU A 27 9.24 5.07 -1.53
C LEU A 27 9.02 5.58 -0.10
N LYS A 28 10.10 5.85 0.64
CA LYS A 28 10.03 6.47 1.97
C LYS A 28 9.37 7.85 1.93
N GLN A 29 9.72 8.66 0.92
CA GLN A 29 9.16 10.00 0.73
C GLN A 29 7.67 9.92 0.37
N MET A 30 7.31 9.09 -0.61
CA MET A 30 5.92 8.90 -1.05
C MET A 30 5.04 8.38 0.10
N ALA A 31 5.52 7.41 0.87
CA ALA A 31 4.80 6.88 2.03
C ALA A 31 4.60 7.91 3.15
N ARG A 32 5.55 8.83 3.34
CA ARG A 32 5.40 9.97 4.25
C ARG A 32 4.42 11.01 3.72
N TYR A 33 4.39 11.24 2.41
CA TYR A 33 3.48 12.19 1.78
C TYR A 33 2.01 11.76 1.93
N VAL A 34 1.70 10.48 1.68
CA VAL A 34 0.31 10.02 1.72
C VAL A 34 -0.32 10.09 3.11
N ASN A 35 0.49 9.94 4.16
CA ASN A 35 0.04 10.01 5.54
C ASN A 35 0.19 11.43 6.09
N ASN A 36 -0.81 12.27 5.78
CA ASN A 36 -0.90 13.65 6.23
C ASN A 36 -1.90 13.80 7.39
N THR A 37 -1.95 12.81 8.28
CA THR A 37 -2.84 12.84 9.43
C THR A 37 -2.36 13.83 10.48
N TYR A 38 -3.29 14.38 11.24
CA TYR A 38 -2.96 15.17 12.41
C TYR A 38 -2.28 14.29 13.48
N VAL A 39 -1.45 14.91 14.31
CA VAL A 39 -0.90 14.25 15.52
C VAL A 39 -2.07 13.67 16.33
N HIS A 40 -1.89 12.45 16.84
CA HIS A 40 -2.90 11.62 17.53
C HIS A 40 -3.93 10.91 16.63
N TYR A 41 -3.85 11.04 15.30
CA TYR A 41 -4.69 10.30 14.36
C TYR A 41 -3.86 9.39 13.47
N SER A 42 -4.28 8.13 13.36
CA SER A 42 -3.56 7.12 12.57
C SER A 42 -4.00 7.05 11.11
N GLY A 43 -5.12 7.67 10.74
CA GLY A 43 -5.75 7.46 9.44
C GLY A 43 -6.27 6.03 9.28
N ASN A 44 -6.61 5.63 8.05
CA ASN A 44 -7.09 4.28 7.74
C ASN A 44 -6.24 3.66 6.63
N CYS A 45 -5.76 2.44 6.87
CA CYS A 45 -4.79 1.76 6.03
C CYS A 45 -5.28 1.49 4.60
N VAL A 46 -6.56 1.17 4.40
CA VAL A 46 -7.14 0.95 3.06
C VAL A 46 -7.03 2.21 2.20
N LEU A 47 -7.41 3.37 2.74
CA LEU A 47 -7.32 4.64 2.01
C LEU A 47 -5.86 5.07 1.78
N LEU A 48 -5.00 4.94 2.80
CA LEU A 48 -3.59 5.30 2.69
C LEU A 48 -2.86 4.45 1.63
N SER A 49 -3.11 3.14 1.63
CA SER A 49 -2.48 2.19 0.72
C SER A 49 -2.96 2.36 -0.72
N ALA A 50 -4.24 2.69 -0.93
CA ALA A 50 -4.76 3.05 -2.25
C ALA A 50 -4.15 4.38 -2.77
N CYS A 51 -4.07 5.41 -1.93
CA CYS A 51 -3.41 6.68 -2.28
C CYS A 51 -1.93 6.47 -2.66
N LEU A 52 -1.21 5.64 -1.88
CA LEU A 52 0.19 5.34 -2.15
C LEU A 52 0.35 4.58 -3.47
N HIS A 53 -0.49 3.58 -3.71
CA HIS A 53 -0.47 2.82 -4.96
C HIS A 53 -0.73 3.70 -6.18
N TYR A 54 -1.71 4.60 -6.11
CA TYR A 54 -2.00 5.58 -7.15
C TYR A 54 -0.81 6.51 -7.40
N ASN A 55 -0.21 7.06 -6.34
CA ASN A 55 0.95 7.95 -6.45
C ASN A 55 2.16 7.23 -7.05
N ILE A 56 2.41 5.98 -6.66
CA ILE A 56 3.47 5.14 -7.25
C ILE A 56 3.21 4.98 -8.73
N HIS A 57 2.00 4.58 -9.12
CA HIS A 57 1.61 4.39 -10.51
C HIS A 57 1.90 5.64 -11.37
N HIS A 58 1.46 6.81 -10.91
CA HIS A 58 1.67 8.09 -11.59
C HIS A 58 3.04 8.74 -11.34
N ARG A 59 3.93 8.10 -10.57
CA ARG A 59 5.25 8.61 -10.18
C ARG A 59 5.21 10.04 -9.63
N GLN A 60 4.18 10.36 -8.84
CA GLN A 60 3.99 11.70 -8.30
C GLN A 60 3.21 11.67 -6.99
N ASP A 61 3.55 12.59 -6.09
CA ASP A 61 2.81 12.85 -4.86
C ASP A 61 1.51 13.64 -5.17
N ILE A 62 0.42 12.93 -5.47
CA ILE A 62 -0.88 13.49 -5.87
C ILE A 62 -1.90 13.35 -4.74
N LEU A 63 -2.10 12.13 -4.26
CA LEU A 63 -3.12 11.78 -3.28
C LEU A 63 -2.50 11.65 -1.89
N SER A 64 -3.15 12.26 -0.89
CA SER A 64 -2.82 12.07 0.53
C SER A 64 -4.08 12.03 1.37
N SER A 65 -3.97 11.59 2.62
CA SER A 65 -5.09 11.46 3.53
C SER A 65 -4.83 12.20 4.84
N LYS A 66 -5.79 13.03 5.23
CA LYS A 66 -5.89 13.67 6.56
C LYS A 66 -7.00 13.04 7.41
N ASN A 67 -7.31 11.76 7.16
CA ASN A 67 -8.43 11.07 7.78
C ASN A 67 -8.38 11.14 9.32
N THR A 68 -9.43 11.67 9.94
CA THR A 68 -9.63 11.69 11.40
C THR A 68 -10.65 10.65 11.88
N ALA A 69 -11.30 9.93 10.96
CA ALA A 69 -12.23 8.85 11.30
C ALA A 69 -11.50 7.59 11.79
N SER A 70 -12.28 6.59 12.19
CA SER A 70 -11.75 5.33 12.74
C SER A 70 -10.70 4.68 11.81
N PRO A 71 -9.58 4.18 12.37
CA PRO A 71 -8.58 3.45 11.60
C PRO A 71 -9.05 2.09 11.11
N THR A 72 -10.05 1.47 11.75
CA THR A 72 -10.41 0.07 11.52
C THR A 72 -11.73 -0.14 10.79
N VAL A 73 -12.69 0.79 10.88
CA VAL A 73 -14.06 0.55 10.41
C VAL A 73 -14.60 1.64 9.49
N GLY A 74 -15.46 1.23 8.57
CA GLY A 74 -16.27 2.12 7.72
C GLY A 74 -15.57 2.65 6.48
N LEU A 75 -14.47 2.01 6.06
CA LEU A 75 -13.85 2.17 4.75
C LEU A 75 -13.61 0.77 4.16
N ASP A 76 -14.39 0.46 3.13
CA ASP A 76 -14.36 -0.80 2.39
C ASP A 76 -13.43 -0.65 1.18
N SER A 77 -12.57 -1.64 0.95
CA SER A 77 -11.57 -1.62 -0.14
C SER A 77 -12.21 -1.53 -1.52
N ALA A 78 -13.31 -2.24 -1.79
CA ALA A 78 -13.99 -2.17 -3.09
C ALA A 78 -14.58 -0.78 -3.36
N ILE A 79 -15.06 -0.09 -2.31
CA ILE A 79 -15.55 1.29 -2.43
C ILE A 79 -14.38 2.27 -2.63
N VAL A 80 -13.28 2.09 -1.90
CA VAL A 80 -12.08 2.92 -2.04
C VAL A 80 -11.50 2.74 -3.44
N ASP A 81 -11.36 1.51 -3.92
CA ASP A 81 -10.81 1.20 -5.23
C ASP A 81 -11.65 1.83 -6.35
N LYS A 82 -12.99 1.71 -6.30
CA LYS A 82 -13.90 2.37 -7.27
C LYS A 82 -13.76 3.90 -7.29
N ILE A 83 -13.43 4.53 -6.15
CA ILE A 83 -13.27 5.98 -6.07
C ILE A 83 -11.90 6.43 -6.59
N ILE A 84 -10.84 5.67 -6.30
CA ILE A 84 -9.46 6.06 -6.62
C ILE A 84 -9.04 5.60 -8.03
N PHE A 85 -9.45 4.39 -8.43
CA PHE A 85 -9.05 3.74 -9.67
C PHE A 85 -10.20 3.61 -10.69
N GLY A 86 -11.42 4.03 -10.34
CA GLY A 86 -12.61 3.93 -11.19
C GLY A 86 -13.27 2.54 -11.24
N HIS A 87 -12.58 1.49 -10.75
CA HIS A 87 -13.10 0.13 -10.68
C HIS A 87 -12.51 -0.63 -9.48
N GLU A 88 -13.06 -1.80 -9.18
CA GLU A 88 -12.54 -2.70 -8.15
C GLU A 88 -11.35 -3.48 -8.70
N LEU A 89 -10.24 -3.50 -7.96
CA LEU A 89 -9.02 -4.16 -8.44
C LEU A 89 -9.13 -5.68 -8.29
N ASN A 90 -8.73 -6.41 -9.33
CA ASN A 90 -8.70 -7.88 -9.29
C ASN A 90 -7.70 -8.37 -8.24
N GLN A 91 -8.18 -9.21 -7.33
CA GLN A 91 -7.36 -9.83 -6.29
C GLN A 91 -6.74 -11.15 -6.75
N SER A 92 -5.59 -11.50 -6.18
CA SER A 92 -5.02 -12.83 -6.27
C SER A 92 -5.87 -13.88 -5.56
N TYR A 93 -5.52 -15.15 -5.75
CA TYR A 93 -5.89 -16.20 -4.81
C TYR A 93 -5.32 -15.90 -3.42
N CYS A 94 -5.90 -16.53 -2.39
CA CYS A 94 -5.40 -16.45 -1.03
C CYS A 94 -3.98 -17.03 -0.93
N LEU A 95 -3.11 -16.31 -0.22
CA LEU A 95 -1.74 -16.69 0.12
C LEU A 95 -1.65 -16.85 1.65
N ASN A 96 -0.90 -17.83 2.14
CA ASN A 96 -0.93 -18.25 3.55
C ASN A 96 0.21 -17.67 4.39
N SER A 97 1.12 -16.92 3.76
CA SER A 97 2.21 -16.25 4.47
C SER A 97 2.74 -15.06 3.70
N ILE A 98 3.36 -14.13 4.42
CA ILE A 98 4.05 -12.99 3.79
C ILE A 98 5.28 -13.41 2.97
N ASP A 99 5.87 -14.58 3.26
CA ASP A 99 6.92 -15.17 2.43
C ASP A 99 6.34 -15.64 1.07
N GLU A 100 5.13 -16.21 1.05
CA GLU A 100 4.41 -16.54 -0.18
C GLU A 100 4.02 -15.28 -0.96
N VAL A 101 3.64 -14.20 -0.28
CA VAL A 101 3.39 -12.89 -0.89
C VAL A 101 4.64 -12.36 -1.59
N GLU A 102 5.80 -12.36 -0.93
CA GLU A 102 7.06 -11.94 -1.54
C GLU A 102 7.38 -12.77 -2.79
N LYS A 103 7.25 -14.09 -2.71
CA LYS A 103 7.49 -14.99 -3.83
C LYS A 103 6.55 -14.73 -5.00
N GLU A 104 5.26 -14.53 -4.74
CA GLU A 104 4.26 -14.26 -5.78
C GLU A 104 4.51 -12.92 -6.47
N ILE A 105 4.87 -11.87 -5.71
CA ILE A 105 5.24 -10.57 -6.26
C ILE A 105 6.46 -10.68 -7.18
N LEU A 106 7.51 -11.38 -6.76
CA LEU A 106 8.71 -11.60 -7.57
C LEU A 106 8.40 -12.42 -8.83
N ASN A 107 7.50 -13.40 -8.74
CA ASN A 107 7.05 -14.18 -9.89
C ASN A 107 6.30 -13.30 -10.91
N ARG A 108 5.38 -12.44 -10.47
CA ARG A 108 4.69 -11.49 -11.36
C ARG A 108 5.65 -10.49 -11.99
N TYR A 109 6.65 -10.04 -11.23
CA TYR A 109 7.70 -9.16 -11.75
C TYR A 109 8.58 -9.84 -12.80
N ASP A 110 8.90 -11.13 -12.63
CA ASP A 110 9.71 -11.86 -13.60
C ASP A 110 8.97 -12.06 -14.93
N ILE A 111 7.68 -12.43 -14.86
CA ILE A 111 6.87 -12.74 -16.04
C ILE A 111 6.39 -11.48 -16.77
N LYS A 112 5.91 -10.47 -16.04
CA LYS A 112 5.19 -9.31 -16.60
C LYS A 112 5.78 -7.96 -16.25
N ARG A 113 6.83 -7.92 -15.41
CA ARG A 113 7.39 -6.67 -14.83
C ARG A 113 6.37 -5.87 -14.00
N GLU A 114 5.29 -6.50 -13.53
CA GLU A 114 4.40 -5.90 -12.52
C GLU A 114 5.20 -5.63 -11.24
N SER A 115 5.24 -4.37 -10.78
CA SER A 115 6.22 -3.93 -9.77
C SER A 115 5.63 -3.19 -8.57
N SER A 116 4.32 -2.93 -8.53
CA SER A 116 3.65 -2.24 -7.42
C SER A 116 2.34 -2.95 -7.10
N PHE A 117 2.09 -3.16 -5.82
CA PHE A 117 0.93 -3.92 -5.35
C PHE A 117 0.38 -3.37 -4.04
N ILE A 118 -0.91 -3.58 -3.82
CA ILE A 118 -1.58 -3.46 -2.53
C ILE A 118 -1.74 -4.88 -1.96
N ILE A 119 -1.36 -5.04 -0.70
CA ILE A 119 -1.46 -6.29 0.07
C ILE A 119 -2.56 -6.12 1.10
N SER A 120 -3.56 -6.98 1.06
CA SER A 120 -4.60 -7.08 2.09
C SER A 120 -4.30 -8.28 2.97
N ALA A 121 -4.23 -8.07 4.29
CA ALA A 121 -4.07 -9.13 5.27
C ALA A 121 -5.27 -9.19 6.21
N GLU A 122 -5.77 -10.38 6.53
CA GLU A 122 -6.96 -10.55 7.38
C GLU A 122 -6.64 -10.43 8.89
N ASN A 123 -5.48 -10.95 9.33
CA ASN A 123 -5.12 -11.11 10.74
C ASN A 123 -3.82 -10.37 11.12
N TYR A 124 -3.72 -9.09 10.78
CA TYR A 124 -2.61 -8.23 11.21
C TYR A 124 -2.77 -7.84 12.69
N ILE A 125 -1.72 -8.01 13.49
CA ILE A 125 -1.68 -7.65 14.91
C ILE A 125 -1.36 -6.17 15.05
N ALA A 126 -2.41 -5.36 15.14
CA ALA A 126 -2.31 -3.94 15.43
C ALA A 126 -2.23 -3.70 16.96
N PRO A 127 -1.51 -2.65 17.41
CA PRO A 127 -1.44 -2.32 18.83
C PRO A 127 -2.84 -2.11 19.44
N ILE A 128 -3.03 -2.62 20.66
CA ILE A 128 -4.26 -2.50 21.48
C ILE A 128 -5.43 -3.36 20.96
N ILE A 129 -5.74 -3.32 19.67
CA ILE A 129 -6.93 -3.99 19.12
C ILE A 129 -6.73 -5.46 18.76
N GLY A 130 -5.47 -5.92 18.63
CA GLY A 130 -5.16 -7.30 18.26
C GLY A 130 -5.30 -7.54 16.75
N GLU A 131 -5.78 -8.73 16.38
CA GLU A 131 -5.94 -9.15 14.99
C GLU A 131 -7.02 -8.32 14.27
N CYS A 132 -6.66 -7.74 13.13
CA CYS A 132 -7.58 -6.99 12.28
C CYS A 132 -7.15 -7.02 10.81
N ARG A 133 -8.10 -6.68 9.93
CA ARG A 133 -7.79 -6.42 8.52
C ARG A 133 -6.85 -5.24 8.38
N HIS A 134 -5.85 -5.38 7.52
CA HIS A 134 -4.86 -4.33 7.27
C HIS A 134 -4.38 -4.35 5.82
N ASP A 135 -4.44 -3.19 5.18
CA ASP A 135 -3.90 -2.98 3.84
C ASP A 135 -2.56 -2.24 3.91
N PHE A 136 -1.54 -2.76 3.25
CA PHE A 136 -0.23 -2.10 3.07
C PHE A 136 0.24 -2.28 1.61
N ASN A 137 1.41 -1.76 1.25
CA ASN A 137 1.90 -1.83 -0.12
C ASN A 137 3.18 -2.67 -0.23
N ALA A 138 3.49 -3.09 -1.45
CA ALA A 138 4.75 -3.72 -1.79
C ALA A 138 5.22 -3.24 -3.16
N VAL A 139 6.50 -2.91 -3.29
CA VAL A 139 7.11 -2.47 -4.54
C VAL A 139 8.39 -3.25 -4.79
N VAL A 140 8.60 -3.70 -6.02
CA VAL A 140 9.86 -4.31 -6.44
C VAL A 140 10.88 -3.22 -6.74
N ILE A 141 12.02 -3.24 -6.04
CA ILE A 141 13.13 -2.29 -6.25
C ILE A 141 14.23 -2.99 -7.04
N CYS A 142 14.74 -2.30 -8.07
CA CYS A 142 15.87 -2.76 -8.87
C CYS A 142 17.06 -1.79 -8.71
N GLU A 143 17.92 -2.07 -7.73
CA GLU A 143 19.17 -1.33 -7.55
C GLU A 143 20.23 -1.79 -8.56
N TYR A 144 21.18 -0.90 -8.88
CA TYR A 144 22.29 -1.22 -9.77
C TYR A 144 23.10 -2.41 -9.24
N ASP A 145 23.32 -3.41 -10.11
CA ASP A 145 24.08 -4.64 -9.82
C ASP A 145 23.52 -5.49 -8.65
N LYS A 146 22.24 -5.34 -8.33
CA LYS A 146 21.55 -6.16 -7.32
C LYS A 146 20.38 -6.90 -7.92
N LYS A 147 20.08 -8.06 -7.33
CA LYS A 147 18.83 -8.78 -7.64
C LYS A 147 17.64 -7.91 -7.23
N PRO A 148 16.56 -7.89 -8.04
CA PRO A 148 15.30 -7.28 -7.64
C PRO A 148 14.84 -7.86 -6.31
N TYR A 149 14.34 -7.00 -5.42
CA TYR A 149 13.80 -7.40 -4.12
C TYR A 149 12.49 -6.67 -3.83
N VAL A 150 11.67 -7.26 -2.97
CA VAL A 150 10.40 -6.65 -2.55
C VAL A 150 10.65 -5.74 -1.35
N GLN A 151 10.25 -4.48 -1.47
CA GLN A 151 10.15 -3.57 -0.34
C GLN A 151 8.68 -3.47 0.07
N PHE A 152 8.35 -3.99 1.24
CA PHE A 152 7.07 -3.73 1.89
C PHE A 152 7.00 -2.29 2.41
N ILE A 153 5.84 -1.67 2.33
CA ILE A 153 5.62 -0.28 2.71
C ILE A 153 4.33 -0.20 3.50
N ASP A 154 4.42 0.19 4.76
CA ASP A 154 3.27 0.41 5.62
C ASP A 154 3.20 1.90 6.00
N SER A 155 2.49 2.68 5.18
CA SER A 155 2.34 4.13 5.39
C SER A 155 1.51 4.46 6.63
N TRP A 156 0.69 3.53 7.12
CA TRP A 156 -0.06 3.66 8.37
C TRP A 156 0.86 3.44 9.58
N LYS A 157 1.79 2.49 9.51
CA LYS A 157 2.76 2.18 10.58
C LYS A 157 3.96 3.13 10.57
N THR A 158 3.71 4.39 10.97
CA THR A 158 4.71 5.47 10.97
C THR A 158 5.98 5.18 11.76
N SER A 159 5.93 4.29 12.76
CA SER A 159 7.11 3.85 13.53
C SER A 159 8.12 3.05 12.69
N ASN A 160 7.67 2.34 11.65
CA ASN A 160 8.54 1.62 10.72
C ASN A 160 7.85 1.49 9.35
N ILE A 161 7.94 2.56 8.55
CA ILE A 161 7.22 2.68 7.27
C ILE A 161 7.74 1.71 6.20
N LEU A 162 9.02 1.35 6.26
CA LEU A 162 9.67 0.46 5.27
C LEU A 162 10.22 -0.78 5.98
N PRO A 163 9.34 -1.63 6.53
CA PRO A 163 9.78 -2.80 7.29
C PRO A 163 10.50 -3.79 6.38
N SER A 164 11.48 -4.48 6.94
CA SER A 164 12.01 -5.72 6.36
C SER A 164 10.97 -6.84 6.46
N LEU A 165 11.16 -7.91 5.67
CA LEU A 165 10.33 -9.13 5.75
C LEU A 165 10.26 -9.66 7.20
N GLN A 166 11.39 -9.71 7.91
CA GLN A 166 11.42 -10.21 9.28
C GLN A 166 10.66 -9.31 10.27
N GLU A 167 10.66 -8.00 10.04
CA GLU A 167 9.93 -7.06 10.90
C GLU A 167 8.42 -7.13 10.65
N ILE A 168 7.99 -7.15 9.40
CA ILE A 168 6.56 -7.22 9.08
C ILE A 168 5.95 -8.56 9.51
N LYS A 169 6.72 -9.67 9.44
CA LYS A 169 6.32 -10.99 9.95
C LYS A 169 5.92 -10.99 11.42
N LYS A 170 6.49 -10.11 12.26
CA LYS A 170 6.15 -10.02 13.69
C LYS A 170 4.71 -9.58 13.95
N HIS A 171 4.04 -9.04 12.94
CA HIS A 171 2.65 -8.62 13.02
C HIS A 171 1.67 -9.72 12.63
N PHE A 172 2.12 -10.95 12.37
CA PHE A 172 1.24 -12.03 11.94
C PHE A 172 1.49 -13.30 12.76
N SER A 173 0.39 -13.95 13.14
CA SER A 173 0.39 -15.33 13.62
C SER A 173 0.43 -16.30 12.42
N SER A 174 0.47 -17.61 12.68
CA SER A 174 0.49 -18.65 11.64
C SER A 174 -0.79 -18.74 10.78
N SER A 175 -1.85 -18.01 11.15
CA SER A 175 -3.15 -17.98 10.46
C SER A 175 -3.34 -16.73 9.58
N GLY A 176 -2.25 -16.19 9.02
CA GLY A 176 -2.31 -15.03 8.14
C GLY A 176 -2.83 -15.40 6.75
N GLU A 177 -4.00 -14.89 6.38
CA GLU A 177 -4.47 -14.89 4.99
C GLU A 177 -4.12 -13.56 4.31
N PHE A 178 -3.58 -13.65 3.11
CA PHE A 178 -3.09 -12.51 2.33
C PHE A 178 -3.63 -12.53 0.91
N TYR A 179 -3.89 -11.34 0.37
CA TYR A 179 -4.32 -11.13 -1.01
C TYR A 179 -3.50 -9.99 -1.62
N VAL A 180 -3.18 -10.11 -2.90
CA VAL A 180 -2.42 -9.12 -3.67
C VAL A 180 -3.28 -8.57 -4.78
N ARG A 181 -3.39 -7.25 -4.91
CA ARG A 181 -4.08 -6.58 -6.02
C ARG A 181 -3.26 -5.41 -6.56
N ALA A 182 -3.46 -5.07 -7.82
CA ALA A 182 -2.76 -3.96 -8.46
C ALA A 182 -3.67 -3.31 -9.50
N TYR A 183 -3.45 -2.01 -9.70
CA TYR A 183 -4.02 -1.23 -10.80
C TYR A 183 -3.21 -1.44 -12.09
N ASP A 184 -3.91 -1.69 -13.20
CA ASP A 184 -3.37 -1.71 -14.56
C ASP A 184 -4.27 -0.80 -15.44
N GLU A 185 -3.67 0.13 -16.17
CA GLU A 185 -4.39 1.07 -17.05
C GLU A 185 -5.07 0.38 -18.25
N LYS A 186 -4.69 -0.86 -18.58
CA LYS A 186 -5.17 -1.56 -19.79
C LYS A 186 -6.61 -2.10 -19.72
N HIS A 187 -7.40 -1.67 -18.73
CA HIS A 187 -8.79 -2.10 -18.56
C HIS A 187 -9.86 -1.08 -19.02
N ASP A 188 -9.47 -0.08 -19.81
CA ASP A 188 -10.38 0.77 -20.59
C ASP A 188 -10.45 0.36 -22.07
#